data_AF-A0A4P7JQ56-F1
#
_entry.id   AF-A0A4P7JQ56-F1
#
_cell.length_a   1.000
_cell.length_b   1.000
_cell.length_c   1.000
_cell.angle_alpha   90.00
_cell.angle_beta   90.00
_cell.angle_gamma   90.00
#
_symmetry.space_group_name_H-M   'P 1'
#
loop_
_entity.id
_entity.type
_entity.pdbx_description
1 polymer ?
#
loop_
_entity_poly.entity_id
_entity_poly.type
_entity_poly.pdbx_seq_one_letter_code
_entity_poly.pdbx_strand_id
1 'polypeptide(L)'
;MINSLLLDYARPWKLVSLLIGVILLIVGSYYYEAPDWDIPISLIMAFVAYLTAPWSMRVLIKRQWSKFPLMLFFMWFGVDGCYSIYWYFVDPIALEIMRDVNFLASLVLYCTCGLIWFYDGNLTDIYKAYRNAKSST
;
A
#
# COMPACT_ATOMS: atom_id res chain seq x y z
N MET A 1 -2.91 -8.97 21.60
CA MET A 1 -3.39 -8.82 20.21
C MET A 1 -3.05 -7.45 19.61
N ILE A 2 -3.28 -6.33 20.30
CA ILE A 2 -2.88 -5.00 19.80
C ILE A 2 -1.36 -4.87 19.69
N ASN A 3 -0.61 -5.27 20.73
CA ASN A 3 0.86 -5.19 20.72
C ASN A 3 1.50 -5.99 19.58
N SER A 4 0.95 -7.16 19.24
CA SER A 4 1.46 -7.97 18.12
C SER A 4 1.21 -7.32 16.76
N LEU A 5 0.11 -6.58 16.59
CA LEU A 5 -0.16 -5.83 15.36
C LEU A 5 0.77 -4.62 15.25
N LEU A 6 0.95 -3.86 16.34
CA LEU A 6 1.87 -2.72 16.36
C LEU A 6 3.30 -3.16 16.05
N LEU A 7 3.77 -4.28 16.63
CA LEU A 7 5.06 -4.86 16.31
C LEU A 7 5.16 -5.28 14.84
N ASP A 8 4.07 -5.77 14.24
CA ASP A 8 4.03 -6.17 12.83
C ASP A 8 4.11 -4.97 11.88
N TYR A 9 3.38 -3.89 12.17
CA TYR A 9 3.46 -2.64 11.40
C TYR A 9 4.71 -1.81 11.69
N ALA A 10 5.40 -2.05 12.81
CA ALA A 10 6.68 -1.40 13.13
C ALA A 10 7.90 -2.15 12.56
N ARG A 11 7.68 -3.23 11.79
CA ARG A 11 8.79 -4.01 11.22
C ARG A 11 9.66 -3.12 10.33
N PRO A 12 10.99 -3.14 10.50
CA PRO A 12 11.89 -2.19 9.83
C PRO A 12 11.72 -2.12 8.31
N TRP A 13 11.58 -3.25 7.63
CA TRP A 13 11.43 -3.27 6.17
C TRP A 13 10.10 -2.69 5.68
N LYS A 14 9.02 -2.82 6.47
CA LYS A 14 7.72 -2.22 6.11
C LYS A 14 7.80 -0.69 6.21
N LEU A 15 8.42 -0.18 7.26
CA LEU A 15 8.66 1.25 7.44
C LEU A 15 9.62 1.82 6.39
N VAL A 16 10.71 1.12 6.08
CA VAL A 16 11.68 1.55 5.06
C VAL A 16 11.04 1.55 3.67
N SER A 17 10.29 0.52 3.30
CA SER A 17 9.61 0.48 2.00
C SER A 17 8.47 1.52 1.91
N LEU A 18 7.75 1.78 3.00
CA LEU A 18 6.80 2.89 3.07
C LEU A 18 7.50 4.24 2.86
N LEU A 19 8.62 4.48 3.55
CA LEU A 19 9.40 5.71 3.40
C LEU A 19 9.87 5.90 1.95
N ILE A 20 10.43 4.86 1.34
CA ILE A 20 10.86 4.89 -0.07
C ILE A 20 9.66 5.20 -0.98
N GLY A 21 8.52 4.53 -0.78
CA GLY A 21 7.31 4.77 -1.56
C GLY A 21 6.82 6.22 -1.44
N VAL A 22 6.75 6.77 -0.22
CA VAL A 22 6.35 8.16 0.02
C VAL A 22 7.32 9.15 -0.63
N ILE A 23 8.64 8.92 -0.53
CA ILE A 23 9.64 9.77 -1.20
C ILE A 23 9.42 9.74 -2.72
N LEU A 24 9.20 8.57 -3.30
CA LEU A 24 8.93 8.44 -4.74
C LEU A 24 7.65 9.16 -5.15
N LEU A 25 6.58 9.08 -4.33
CA LEU A 25 5.34 9.79 -4.59
C LEU A 25 5.52 11.31 -4.58
N ILE A 26 6.27 11.82 -3.59
CA ILE A 26 6.57 13.26 -3.47
C ILE A 26 7.45 13.72 -4.63
N VAL A 27 8.50 12.98 -4.97
CA VAL A 27 9.37 13.33 -6.10
C VAL A 27 8.58 13.28 -7.41
N GLY A 28 7.70 12.28 -7.56
CA GLY A 28 6.82 12.13 -8.72
C GLY A 28 5.87 13.31 -8.92
N SER A 29 5.28 13.84 -7.84
CA SER A 29 4.39 15.01 -7.94
C SER A 29 5.10 16.25 -8.48
N TYR A 30 6.38 16.44 -8.17
CA TYR A 30 7.17 17.55 -8.72
C TYR A 30 7.64 17.33 -10.16
N TYR A 31 7.83 16.08 -10.58
CA TYR A 31 8.38 15.77 -11.91
C TYR A 31 7.32 15.68 -12.99
N TYR A 32 6.18 15.06 -12.69
CA TYR A 32 5.12 14.81 -13.67
C TYR A 32 4.03 15.90 -13.69
N GLU A 33 3.93 16.72 -12.64
CA GLU A 33 2.98 17.84 -12.52
C GLU A 33 1.55 17.46 -12.96
N ALA A 34 1.12 16.24 -12.61
CA ALA A 34 -0.21 15.78 -12.96
C ALA A 34 -1.28 16.54 -12.15
N PRO A 35 -2.43 16.89 -12.76
CA PRO A 35 -3.41 17.78 -12.14
C PRO A 35 -4.06 17.19 -10.88
N ASP A 36 -4.02 15.86 -10.71
CA ASP A 36 -4.58 15.12 -9.57
C ASP A 36 -3.53 14.56 -8.61
N TRP A 37 -2.25 14.89 -8.80
CA TRP A 37 -1.15 14.31 -8.03
C TRP A 37 -0.44 15.36 -7.20
N ASP A 38 -0.93 15.54 -5.97
CA ASP A 38 -0.29 16.38 -4.97
C ASP A 38 0.30 15.58 -3.78
N ILE A 39 1.02 16.28 -2.92
CA ILE A 39 1.65 15.70 -1.73
C ILE A 39 0.61 15.24 -0.71
N PRO A 40 -0.43 16.03 -0.36
CA PRO A 40 -1.45 15.58 0.58
C PRO A 40 -2.12 14.26 0.17
N ILE A 41 -2.57 14.11 -1.09
CA ILE A 41 -3.23 12.87 -1.51
C ILE A 41 -2.27 11.68 -1.49
N SER A 42 -1.01 11.90 -1.88
CA SER A 42 0.04 10.88 -1.80
C SER A 42 0.21 10.34 -0.39
N LEU A 43 0.21 11.22 0.63
CA LEU A 43 0.33 10.83 2.03
C LEU A 43 -0.91 10.10 2.53
N ILE A 44 -2.11 10.57 2.17
CA ILE A 44 -3.38 9.95 2.55
C ILE A 44 -3.45 8.52 1.99
N MET A 45 -3.23 8.36 0.69
CA MET A 45 -3.31 7.07 0.02
C MET A 45 -2.22 6.11 0.50
N ALA A 46 -0.98 6.58 0.66
CA ALA A 46 0.10 5.76 1.20
C ALA A 46 -0.20 5.26 2.62
N PHE A 47 -0.77 6.11 3.47
CA PHE A 47 -1.17 5.73 4.82
C PHE A 47 -2.31 4.70 4.82
N VAL A 48 -3.36 4.93 4.02
CA VAL A 48 -4.47 3.97 3.90
C VAL A 48 -3.96 2.63 3.38
N ALA A 49 -3.17 2.63 2.31
CA ALA A 49 -2.56 1.43 1.76
C ALA A 49 -1.70 0.70 2.80
N TYR A 50 -0.92 1.43 3.61
CA TYR A 50 -0.10 0.85 4.66
C TYR A 50 -0.92 0.03 5.66
N LEU A 51 -2.08 0.55 6.05
CA LEU A 51 -2.96 -0.11 7.02
C LEU A 51 -3.78 -1.25 6.42
N THR A 52 -4.19 -1.14 5.15
CA THR A 52 -5.20 -2.05 4.59
C THR A 52 -4.62 -3.07 3.61
N ALA A 53 -3.62 -2.72 2.81
CA ALA A 53 -3.05 -3.62 1.79
C ALA A 53 -2.53 -4.96 2.34
N PRO A 54 -1.73 -5.01 3.44
CA PRO A 54 -1.25 -6.30 3.95
C PRO A 54 -2.37 -7.16 4.50
N TRP A 55 -3.41 -6.54 5.08
CA TRP A 55 -4.57 -7.27 5.57
C TRP A 55 -5.44 -7.80 4.41
N SER A 56 -5.70 -6.97 3.40
CA SER A 56 -6.42 -7.39 2.18
C SER A 56 -5.73 -8.58 1.51
N MET A 57 -4.40 -8.53 1.40
CA MET A 57 -3.61 -9.64 0.86
C MET A 57 -3.77 -10.91 1.68
N ARG A 58 -3.79 -10.81 3.02
CA ARG A 58 -4.03 -11.98 3.90
C ARG A 58 -5.41 -12.58 3.72
N VAL A 59 -6.45 -11.76 3.53
CA VAL A 59 -7.80 -12.26 3.29
C VAL A 59 -7.85 -13.12 2.02
N LEU A 60 -7.18 -12.67 0.95
CA LEU A 60 -7.08 -13.41 -0.32
C LEU A 60 -6.26 -14.69 -0.17
N ILE A 61 -5.02 -14.59 0.31
CA ILE A 61 -4.08 -15.73 0.38
C ILE A 61 -4.55 -16.78 1.39
N LYS A 62 -5.07 -16.37 2.55
CA LYS A 62 -5.60 -17.28 3.58
C LYS A 62 -7.06 -17.67 3.34
N ARG A 63 -7.66 -17.28 2.20
CA ARG A 63 -9.02 -17.64 1.78
C ARG A 63 -10.08 -17.34 2.85
N GLN A 64 -9.98 -16.17 3.50
CA GLN A 64 -10.90 -15.76 4.57
C GLN A 64 -12.19 -15.18 3.97
N TRP A 65 -12.98 -15.99 3.27
CA TRP A 65 -14.12 -15.57 2.46
C TRP A 65 -15.19 -14.78 3.22
N SER A 66 -15.36 -15.03 4.53
CA SER A 66 -16.27 -14.25 5.38
C SER A 66 -15.90 -12.77 5.47
N LYS A 67 -14.62 -12.42 5.28
CA LYS A 67 -14.11 -11.04 5.31
C LYS A 67 -13.96 -10.43 3.91
N PHE A 68 -14.27 -11.20 2.87
CA PHE A 68 -14.08 -10.77 1.48
C PHE A 68 -14.84 -9.48 1.13
N PRO A 69 -16.12 -9.27 1.54
CA PRO A 69 -16.82 -8.02 1.25
C PRO A 69 -16.14 -6.80 1.90
N LEU A 70 -15.72 -6.94 3.16
CA LEU A 70 -15.00 -5.89 3.88
C LEU A 70 -13.63 -5.61 3.25
N MET A 71 -12.98 -6.65 2.73
CA MET A 71 -11.72 -6.52 2.00
C MET A 71 -11.88 -5.77 0.69
N LEU A 72 -12.94 -6.02 -0.08
CA LEU A 72 -13.24 -5.25 -1.28
C LEU A 72 -13.50 -3.78 -0.94
N PHE A 73 -14.22 -3.50 0.15
CA PHE A 73 -14.44 -2.14 0.60
C PHE A 73 -13.12 -1.42 0.91
N PHE A 74 -12.23 -2.02 1.70
CA PHE A 74 -10.95 -1.39 2.03
C PHE A 74 -9.99 -1.27 0.84
N MET A 75 -10.03 -2.23 -0.07
CA MET A 75 -9.28 -2.17 -1.32
C MET A 75 -9.78 -1.00 -2.18
N TRP A 76 -11.09 -0.93 -2.44
CA TRP A 76 -11.68 0.18 -3.19
C TRP A 76 -11.39 1.52 -2.50
N PHE A 77 -11.55 1.60 -1.18
CA PHE A 77 -11.31 2.84 -0.44
C PHE A 77 -9.85 3.28 -0.52
N GLY A 78 -8.89 2.36 -0.42
CA GLY A 78 -7.46 2.64 -0.53
C GLY A 78 -6.98 2.97 -1.94
N VAL A 79 -7.65 2.45 -2.96
CA VAL A 79 -7.29 2.66 -4.38
C VAL A 79 -7.97 3.90 -4.96
N ASP A 80 -9.21 4.18 -4.58
CA ASP A 80 -10.05 5.18 -5.25
C ASP A 80 -10.95 5.99 -4.30
N GLY A 81 -11.48 5.38 -3.23
CA GLY A 81 -12.43 6.06 -2.36
C GLY A 81 -11.86 7.30 -1.66
N CYS A 82 -10.69 7.20 -1.03
CA CYS A 82 -10.05 8.34 -0.36
C CYS A 82 -9.58 9.41 -1.36
N TYR A 83 -9.09 9.00 -2.54
CA TYR A 83 -8.76 9.87 -3.66
C TYR A 83 -9.97 10.65 -4.17
N SER A 84 -11.07 9.96 -4.43
CA SER A 84 -12.32 10.56 -4.92
C SER A 84 -12.87 11.57 -3.93
N ILE A 85 -12.86 11.25 -2.63
CA ILE A 85 -13.32 12.17 -1.58
C ILE A 85 -12.43 13.41 -1.54
N TYR A 86 -11.11 13.25 -1.57
CA TYR A 86 -10.17 14.36 -1.54
C TYR A 86 -10.38 15.30 -2.73
N TRP A 87 -10.31 14.77 -3.95
CA TRP A 87 -10.42 15.60 -5.16
C TRP A 87 -11.83 16.15 -5.40
N TYR A 88 -12.88 15.51 -4.88
CA TYR A 88 -14.21 16.10 -4.89
C TYR A 88 -14.25 17.46 -4.17
N PHE A 89 -13.43 17.65 -3.12
CA PHE A 89 -13.35 18.93 -2.42
C PHE A 89 -12.26 19.87 -2.94
N VAL A 90 -11.20 19.33 -3.54
CA VAL A 90 -10.06 20.13 -4.02
C VAL A 90 -10.30 20.65 -5.44
N ASP A 91 -10.56 19.75 -6.39
CA ASP A 91 -10.86 20.08 -7.79
C ASP A 91 -11.66 18.95 -8.45
N PRO A 92 -13.00 19.09 -8.55
CA PRO A 92 -13.87 18.10 -9.18
C PRO A 92 -13.57 17.86 -10.66
N ILE A 93 -12.98 18.84 -11.36
CA ILE A 93 -12.64 18.69 -12.78
C ILE A 93 -11.45 17.74 -12.90
N ALA A 94 -10.40 17.96 -12.10
CA ALA A 94 -9.24 17.06 -12.03
C ALA A 94 -9.67 15.63 -11.67
N LEU A 95 -10.63 15.47 -10.75
CA LEU A 95 -11.22 14.18 -10.42
C LEU A 95 -11.83 13.51 -11.66
N GLU A 96 -12.69 14.23 -12.39
CA GLU A 96 -13.41 13.67 -13.54
C GLU A 96 -12.45 13.16 -14.64
N ILE A 97 -11.36 13.88 -14.91
CA ILE A 97 -10.43 13.53 -15.98
C ILE A 97 -9.39 12.47 -15.58
N MET A 98 -9.02 12.37 -14.30
CA MET A 98 -7.90 11.51 -13.86
C MET A 98 -8.30 10.27 -13.08
N ARG A 99 -9.55 10.16 -12.60
CA ARG A 99 -9.97 9.08 -11.70
C ARG A 99 -9.66 7.67 -12.22
N ASP A 100 -9.93 7.41 -13.49
CA ASP A 100 -9.69 6.10 -14.10
C ASP A 100 -8.19 5.76 -14.16
N VAL A 101 -7.35 6.76 -14.42
CA VAL A 101 -5.89 6.63 -14.45
C VAL A 101 -5.37 6.36 -13.04
N ASN A 102 -5.82 7.14 -12.05
CA ASN A 102 -5.48 6.91 -10.66
C ASN A 102 -5.93 5.51 -10.20
N PHE A 103 -7.15 5.08 -10.54
CA PHE A 103 -7.67 3.78 -10.12
C PHE A 103 -6.71 2.65 -10.52
N LEU A 104 -6.26 2.62 -11.78
CA LEU A 104 -5.36 1.58 -12.26
C LEU A 104 -3.98 1.68 -11.60
N ALA A 105 -3.39 2.89 -11.56
CA ALA A 105 -2.07 3.10 -10.96
C ALA A 105 -2.07 2.71 -9.48
N SER A 106 -3.06 3.18 -8.72
CA SER A 106 -3.22 2.91 -7.30
C SER A 106 -3.55 1.45 -7.01
N LEU A 107 -4.27 0.74 -7.89
CA LEU A 107 -4.51 -0.69 -7.73
C LEU A 107 -3.22 -1.50 -7.83
N VAL A 108 -2.36 -1.18 -8.80
CA VAL A 108 -1.06 -1.86 -8.98
C VAL A 108 -0.15 -1.58 -7.78
N LEU A 109 -0.09 -0.34 -7.32
CA LEU A 109 0.67 0.04 -6.12
C LEU A 109 0.12 -0.66 -4.88
N TYR A 110 -1.20 -0.67 -4.68
CA TYR A 110 -1.85 -1.33 -3.55
C TYR A 110 -1.54 -2.82 -3.50
N CYS A 111 -1.62 -3.53 -4.63
CA CYS A 111 -1.24 -4.94 -4.73
C CYS A 111 0.24 -5.17 -4.44
N THR A 112 1.12 -4.33 -4.98
CA THR A 112 2.58 -4.40 -4.77
C THR A 112 2.93 -4.19 -3.30
N CYS A 113 2.39 -3.14 -2.69
CA CYS A 113 2.47 -2.87 -1.26
C CYS A 113 1.93 -4.03 -0.43
N GLY A 114 0.79 -4.59 -0.82
CA GLY A 114 0.19 -5.77 -0.18
C GLY A 114 1.14 -6.96 -0.17
N LEU A 115 1.86 -7.23 -1.27
CA LEU A 115 2.84 -8.29 -1.38
C LEU A 115 4.08 -8.02 -0.52
N ILE A 116 4.64 -6.80 -0.58
CA ILE A 116 5.83 -6.41 0.20
C ILE A 116 5.54 -6.50 1.71
N TRP A 117 4.39 -6.02 2.14
CA TRP A 117 4.02 -5.95 3.57
C TRP A 117 3.30 -7.20 4.08
N PHE A 118 3.01 -8.17 3.21
CA PHE A 118 2.44 -9.47 3.59
C PHE A 118 3.40 -10.28 4.48
N TYR A 119 4.71 -10.14 4.27
CA TYR A 119 5.72 -10.95 4.95
C TYR A 119 5.82 -10.64 6.45
N ASP A 120 5.61 -11.69 7.27
CA ASP A 120 5.65 -11.67 8.73
C ASP A 120 6.98 -12.16 9.34
N GLY A 121 7.90 -12.73 8.55
CA GLY A 121 9.15 -13.29 9.08
C GLY A 121 10.17 -12.20 9.38
N ASN A 122 11.29 -12.51 10.05
CA ASN A 122 12.34 -11.53 10.33
C ASN A 122 13.38 -11.50 9.19
N LEU A 123 14.05 -10.36 8.95
CA LEU A 123 15.12 -10.28 7.95
C LEU A 123 16.27 -11.26 8.26
N THR A 124 16.48 -11.56 9.54
CA THR A 124 17.41 -12.60 9.98
C THR A 124 17.03 -13.99 9.50
N ASP A 125 15.73 -14.27 9.34
CA ASP A 125 15.26 -15.58 8.89
C ASP A 125 15.50 -15.75 7.39
N ILE A 126 15.31 -14.67 6.61
CA ILE A 126 15.71 -14.61 5.19
C ILE A 126 17.22 -14.81 5.05
N TYR A 127 18.03 -14.10 5.86
CA TYR A 127 19.48 -14.22 5.82
C TYR A 127 19.96 -15.63 6.21
N LYS A 128 19.37 -16.24 7.24
CA LYS A 128 19.65 -17.62 7.64
C LYS A 128 19.27 -18.61 6.55
N ALA A 129 18.10 -18.45 5.93
CA ALA A 129 17.66 -19.28 4.81
C ALA A 129 18.63 -19.19 3.62
N TYR A 130 19.04 -17.97 3.26
CA TYR A 130 20.04 -17.73 2.21
C TYR A 130 21.38 -18.40 2.54
N ARG A 131 21.88 -18.23 3.78
CA ARG A 131 23.14 -18.84 4.23
C ARG A 131 23.09 -20.36 4.17
N ASN A 132 22.00 -20.96 4.61
CA ASN A 132 21.82 -22.41 4.63
C ASN A 132 21.69 -22.99 3.21
N ALA A 133 21.03 -22.28 2.29
CA ALA A 133 20.98 -22.67 0.88
C ALA A 133 22.39 -22.69 0.24
N LYS A 134 23.20 -21.68 0.54
CA LYS A 134 24.58 -21.56 0.04
C LYS A 134 25.55 -22.58 0.64
N SER A 135 25.35 -23.04 1.87
CA SER A 135 26.18 -24.10 2.48
C SER A 135 25.83 -25.52 2.04
N SER A 136 24.72 -25.69 1.32
CA SER A 136 24.22 -26.98 0.84
C SER A 136 24.56 -27.23 -0.65
N THR A 137 25.36 -26.33 -1.24
CA THR A 137 25.90 -26.39 -2.61
C THR A 137 27.42 -26.45 -2.55
#